data_AF-A0A7Y0CGH2-F1
#
_entry.id   AF-A0A7Y0CGH2-F1
#
_cell.length_a   1.000
_cell.length_b   1.000
_cell.length_c   1.000
_cell.angle_alpha   90.00
_cell.angle_beta   90.00
_cell.angle_gamma   90.00
#
_symmetry.space_group_name_H-M   'P 1'
#
loop_
_entity.id
_entity.type
_entity.pdbx_description
1 polymer ?
#
loop_
_entity_poly.entity_id
_entity_poly.type
_entity_poly.pdbx_seq_one_letter_code
_entity_poly.pdbx_strand_id
1 'polypeptide(L)' 'MVTQELSIVHGRFWLPLRDWLAADDRADHLHLESLRSRAGLGPDLSVLRVFDVLTWMTGKGYAND' A
#
# COMPACT_ATOMS: atom_id res chain seq x y z
N MET A 1 7.05 -21.19 -3.34
CA MET A 1 5.73 -20.88 -3.97
C MET A 1 5.19 -19.62 -3.30
N VAL A 2 4.62 -18.65 -4.02
CA VAL A 2 4.15 -17.35 -3.43
C VAL A 2 3.29 -17.56 -2.18
N THR A 3 2.49 -18.62 -2.16
CA THR A 3 1.65 -19.03 -1.02
C THR A 3 2.43 -19.34 0.26
N GLN A 4 3.67 -19.83 0.16
CA GLN A 4 4.52 -20.14 1.32
C GLN A 4 5.03 -18.86 1.98
N GLU A 5 5.51 -17.91 1.19
CA GLU A 5 6.03 -16.62 1.69
C GLU A 5 4.93 -15.76 2.30
N LEU A 6 3.73 -15.83 1.73
CA LEU A 6 2.59 -15.06 2.23
C LEU A 6 1.78 -15.82 3.31
N SER A 7 2.09 -17.09 3.59
CA SER A 7 1.28 -17.97 4.46
C SER A 7 0.98 -17.40 5.85
N ILE A 8 1.90 -16.62 6.42
CA ILE A 8 1.76 -16.00 7.75
C ILE A 8 0.66 -14.92 7.76
N VAL A 9 0.44 -14.25 6.63
CA VAL A 9 -0.36 -13.00 6.53
C VAL A 9 -1.44 -13.02 5.45
N HIS A 10 -1.48 -14.05 4.57
CA HIS A 10 -2.28 -14.06 3.33
C HIS A 10 -3.76 -13.75 3.54
N GLY A 11 -4.44 -14.52 4.38
CA GLY A 11 -5.87 -14.31 4.63
C GLY A 11 -6.19 -13.10 5.50
N ARG A 12 -5.24 -12.65 6.34
CA ARG A 12 -5.49 -11.63 7.38
C ARG A 12 -5.03 -10.23 6.99
N PHE A 13 -4.20 -10.11 5.97
CA PHE A 13 -3.62 -8.84 5.55
C PHE A 13 -3.83 -8.57 4.06
N TRP A 14 -3.40 -9.50 3.20
CA TRP A 14 -3.42 -9.26 1.76
C TRP A 14 -4.82 -9.21 1.15
N LEU A 15 -5.77 -10.03 1.64
CA LEU A 15 -7.17 -9.96 1.22
C LEU A 15 -7.85 -8.65 1.68
N PRO A 16 -7.81 -8.27 2.97
CA PRO A 16 -8.35 -6.97 3.40
C PRO A 16 -7.72 -5.77 2.69
N LEU A 17 -6.40 -5.78 2.47
CA LEU A 17 -5.70 -4.70 1.75
C LEU A 17 -6.19 -4.58 0.30
N ARG A 18 -6.35 -5.71 -0.39
CA ARG A 18 -6.90 -5.74 -1.75
C ARG A 18 -8.33 -5.18 -1.77
N ASP A 19 -9.16 -5.61 -0.83
CA ASP A 19 -10.56 -5.19 -0.77
C ASP A 19 -10.66 -3.69 -0.46
N TRP A 20 -9.81 -3.16 0.44
CA TRP A 20 -9.67 -1.72 0.71
C TRP A 20 -9.25 -0.93 -0.54
N LEU A 21 -8.23 -1.39 -1.28
CA LEU A 21 -7.79 -0.74 -2.52
C LEU A 21 -8.84 -0.74 -3.63
N ALA A 22 -9.77 -1.70 -3.61
CA ALA A 22 -10.82 -1.86 -4.62
C ALA A 22 -12.14 -1.18 -4.24
N ALA A 23 -12.31 -0.79 -2.97
CA ALA A 23 -13.51 -0.13 -2.48
C ALA A 23 -13.70 1.24 -3.14
N ASP A 24 -14.95 1.71 -3.14
CA ASP A 24 -15.34 3.09 -3.52
C ASP A 24 -14.71 3.57 -4.84
N ASP A 25 -14.88 2.78 -5.90
CA ASP A 25 -14.29 3.03 -7.23
C ASP A 25 -12.77 3.26 -7.19
N ARG A 26 -12.09 2.49 -6.31
CA ARG A 26 -10.64 2.54 -6.12
C ARG A 26 -10.15 3.86 -5.53
N ALA A 27 -10.95 4.53 -4.69
CA ALA A 27 -10.61 5.82 -4.08
C ALA A 27 -9.23 5.82 -3.40
N ASP A 28 -8.94 4.79 -2.59
CA ASP A 28 -7.67 4.68 -1.88
C ASP A 28 -6.49 4.36 -2.80
N HIS A 29 -6.71 3.56 -3.84
CA HIS A 29 -5.71 3.33 -4.87
C HIS A 29 -5.36 4.65 -5.59
N LEU A 30 -6.36 5.41 -6.03
CA LEU A 30 -6.19 6.71 -6.68
C LEU A 30 -5.50 7.72 -5.75
N HIS A 31 -5.80 7.66 -4.44
CA HIS A 31 -5.11 8.47 -3.44
C HIS A 31 -3.61 8.14 -3.39
N LEU A 32 -3.24 6.85 -3.36
CA LEU A 32 -1.84 6.42 -3.40
C LEU A 32 -1.16 6.80 -4.73
N GLU A 33 -1.86 6.75 -5.86
CA GLU A 33 -1.33 7.23 -7.15
C GLU A 33 -1.06 8.75 -7.13
N SER A 34 -1.97 9.52 -6.55
CA SER A 34 -1.81 10.96 -6.37
C SER A 34 -0.61 11.26 -5.46
N LEU A 35 -0.47 10.56 -4.33
CA LEU A 35 0.70 10.66 -3.45
C LEU A 35 2.01 10.36 -4.20
N ARG A 36 2.04 9.26 -4.96
CA ARG A 36 3.18 8.87 -5.81
C ARG A 36 3.55 10.00 -6.77
N SER A 37 2.57 10.54 -7.49
CA SER A 37 2.77 11.60 -8.46
C SER A 37 3.30 12.88 -7.82
N ARG A 38 2.73 13.30 -6.68
CA ARG A 38 3.21 14.49 -5.94
C ARG A 38 4.63 14.35 -5.41
N ALA A 39 5.06 13.12 -5.11
CA ALA A 39 6.43 12.81 -4.71
C ALA A 39 7.42 12.77 -5.90
N GLY A 40 6.96 13.03 -7.13
CA GLY A 40 7.80 12.97 -8.33
C GLY A 40 8.16 11.54 -8.75
N LEU A 41 7.44 10.53 -8.25
CA LEU A 41 7.68 9.13 -8.56
C LEU A 41 6.89 8.71 -9.81
N GLY A 42 7.59 8.05 -10.74
CA GLY A 42 7.02 7.58 -12.00
C GLY A 42 6.04 6.41 -11.83
N PRO A 43 5.27 6.08 -12.89
CA PRO A 43 4.25 5.03 -12.84
C PRO A 43 4.84 3.61 -12.67
N ASP A 44 6.13 3.43 -12.93
CA ASP A 44 6.85 2.17 -12.75
C ASP A 44 6.90 1.73 -11.28
N LEU A 45 6.75 2.67 -10.35
CA LEU A 45 6.64 2.38 -8.93
C LEU A 45 5.19 2.03 -8.58
N SER A 46 4.95 0.78 -8.19
CA SER A 46 3.63 0.33 -7.74
C SER A 46 3.12 1.13 -6.54
N VAL A 47 1.82 1.43 -6.51
CA VAL A 47 1.15 2.05 -5.35
C VAL A 47 1.29 1.22 -4.06
N LEU A 48 1.49 -0.10 -4.18
CA LEU A 48 1.76 -0.95 -3.03
C LEU A 48 3.10 -0.61 -2.37
N ARG A 49 4.09 -0.14 -3.13
CA ARG A 49 5.36 0.34 -2.57
C ARG A 49 5.18 1.67 -1.83
N VAL A 50 4.30 2.54 -2.31
CA VAL A 50 3.95 3.77 -1.59
C VAL A 50 3.31 3.42 -0.25
N PHE A 51 2.32 2.53 -0.26
CA PHE A 51 1.68 2.04 0.96
C PHE A 51 2.69 1.43 1.95
N ASP A 52 3.58 0.55 1.49
CA ASP A 52 4.64 -0.06 2.29
C ASP A 52 5.52 1.00 2.99
N VAL A 53 5.98 2.01 2.26
CA VAL A 53 6.77 3.11 2.84
C VAL A 53 5.99 3.89 3.89
N LEU A 54 4.72 4.22 3.64
CA LEU A 54 3.88 4.90 4.63
C LEU A 54 3.72 4.08 5.91
N THR A 55 3.45 2.77 5.78
CA THR A 55 3.37 1.88 6.94
C THR A 55 4.68 1.79 7.71
N TRP A 56 5.82 1.79 7.01
CA TRP A 56 7.14 1.81 7.63
C TRP A 56 7.41 3.12 8.37
N MET A 57 7.09 4.27 7.76
CA MET A 57 7.23 5.59 8.39
C MET A 57 6.39 5.70 9.66
N THR A 58 5.14 5.24 9.62
CA THR A 58 4.26 5.16 10.80
C THR A 58 4.87 4.27 11.88
N GLY A 59 5.37 3.08 11.54
CA GLY A 59 6.01 2.18 12.49
C GLY A 59 7.31 2.72 13.10
N LYS A 60 7.98 3.66 12.42
CA LYS A 60 9.17 4.37 12.91
C LYS A 60 8.85 5.62 13.74
N GLY A 61 7.59 6.04 13.79
CA GLY A 61 7.17 7.27 14.46
C GLY A 61 7.38 8.53 13.63
N TYR A 62 7.70 8.41 12.33
CA TYR A 62 7.86 9.55 11.42
C TYR A 62 6.52 10.13 10.92
N ALA A 63 5.39 9.52 11.30
CA ALA A 63 4.06 9.98 10.93
C ALA A 63 3.45 11.00 11.93
N ASN A 64 4.14 11.26 13.05
CA ASN A 64 3.72 12.23 14.06
C ASN A 64 4.63 13.46 14.00
N ASP A 65 4.51 14.26 12.95
CA ASP A 65 4.96 15.66 12.92
C ASP A 65 3.75 16.56 12.70
#